data_AF-A0A8J2J3Y2-F1
#
_entry.id   AF-A0A8J2J3Y2-F1
#
_cell.length_a   1.000
_cell.length_b   1.000
_cell.length_c   1.000
_cell.angle_alpha   90.00
_cell.angle_beta   90.00
_cell.angle_gamma   90.00
#
_symmetry.space_group_name_H-M   'P 1'
#
loop_
_entity.id
_entity.type
_entity.pdbx_description
1 polymer ?
#
loop_
_entity_poly.entity_id
_entity_poly.type
_entity_poly.pdbx_seq_one_letter_code
_entity_poly.pdbx_strand_id
1 'polypeptide(L)' 'MKYLDCCIKESLRLYPSVPVLARDIKSDVLLDDGVVIPSGTNAFIMPYMIHRDPEV' A
#
# COMPACT_ATOMS: atom_id res chain seq x y z
N MET A 1 -14.85 7.64 -20.59
CA MET A 1 -13.63 8.25 -21.17
C MET A 1 -12.41 7.46 -20.69
N LYS A 2 -11.91 6.51 -21.49
CA LYS A 2 -10.82 5.60 -21.06
C LYS A 2 -9.51 6.34 -20.79
N TYR A 3 -9.15 7.31 -21.63
CA TYR A 3 -7.88 8.06 -21.49
C TYR A 3 -7.84 8.93 -20.24
N LEU A 4 -8.97 9.58 -19.91
CA LEU A 4 -9.10 10.37 -18.69
C LEU A 4 -8.89 9.51 -17.43
N ASP A 5 -9.45 8.30 -17.41
CA ASP A 5 -9.26 7.35 -16.31
C ASP A 5 -7.77 6.94 -16.16
N CYS A 6 -7.08 6.69 -17.28
CA CYS A 6 -5.64 6.45 -17.28
C CYS A 6 -4.85 7.65 -16.71
N CYS A 7 -5.18 8.88 -17.11
CA CYS A 7 -4.54 10.09 -16.58
C CYS A 7 -4.72 10.23 -15.07
N ILE A 8 -5.94 9.99 -14.57
CA ILE A 8 -6.23 10.07 -13.13
C ILE A 8 -5.45 8.99 -12.37
N LYS A 9 -5.47 7.74 -12.85
CA LYS A 9 -4.77 6.62 -12.20
C LYS A 9 -3.27 6.81 -12.19
N GLU A 10 -2.67 7.27 -13.29
CA GLU A 10 -1.23 7.51 -13.35
C GLU A 10 -0.80 8.67 -12.46
N SER A 11 -1.66 9.70 -12.33
CA SER A 11 -1.44 10.79 -11.38
C SER A 11 -1.42 10.26 -9.94
N LEU A 12 -2.31 9.34 -9.59
CA LEU A 12 -2.35 8.70 -8.26
C LEU A 12 -1.27 7.63 -8.05
N ARG A 13 -0.76 7.01 -9.12
CA ARG A 13 0.38 6.10 -9.06
C ARG A 13 1.63 6.88 -8.62
N LEU A 14 1.89 8.03 -9.26
CA LEU A 14 3.01 8.89 -8.91
C LEU A 14 2.77 9.68 -7.61
N TYR A 15 1.59 10.26 -7.45
CA TYR A 15 1.25 11.14 -6.33
C TYR A 15 -0.05 10.67 -5.69
N PRO A 16 -0.01 9.59 -4.90
CA PRO A 16 -1.17 9.14 -4.16
C PRO A 16 -1.63 10.23 -3.20
N SER A 17 -2.95 10.43 -3.07
CA SER A 17 -3.55 11.39 -2.14
C SER A 17 -3.07 11.16 -0.68
N VAL A 18 -2.86 9.89 -0.32
CA VAL A 18 -2.29 9.48 0.97
C VAL A 18 -1.03 8.66 0.72
N PRO A 19 0.18 9.21 0.92
CA PRO A 19 1.44 8.53 0.59
C PRO A 19 1.86 7.45 1.60
N VAL A 20 1.35 7.52 2.83
CA VAL A 20 1.62 6.57 3.93
C VAL A 20 0.34 6.31 4.71
N LEU A 21 0.02 5.05 4.96
CA LEU A 21 -1.08 4.61 5.81
C LEU A 21 -0.52 3.83 6.99
N ALA A 22 -0.80 4.32 8.20
CA ALA A 22 -0.53 3.58 9.43
C ALA A 22 -1.74 2.70 9.81
N ARG A 23 -1.46 1.51 10.32
CA ARG A 23 -2.44 0.55 10.84
C ARG A 23 -1.94 -0.03 12.16
N ASP A 24 -2.79 0.02 13.17
CA ASP A 24 -2.61 -0.72 14.41
C ASP A 24 -3.17 -2.14 14.21
N ILE A 25 -2.30 -3.14 14.32
CA ILE A 25 -2.66 -4.54 14.15
C ILE A 25 -3.26 -5.06 15.45
N LYS A 26 -4.57 -5.36 15.45
CA LYS A 26 -5.31 -5.74 16.67
C LYS A 26 -5.25 -7.22 17.04
N SER A 27 -4.81 -8.06 16.11
CA SER A 27 -4.70 -9.51 16.27
C SER A 27 -3.55 -10.01 15.41
N ASP A 28 -2.94 -11.13 15.79
CA ASP A 28 -1.88 -11.75 15.02
C ASP A 28 -2.34 -12.01 13.57
N VAL A 29 -1.50 -11.63 12.60
CA VAL A 29 -1.76 -11.81 11.16
C VAL A 29 -0.74 -12.80 10.61
N LEU A 30 -1.21 -13.93 10.09
CA LEU A 30 -0.39 -14.86 9.33
C LEU A 30 -0.30 -14.39 7.87
N LEU A 31 0.92 -14.13 7.42
CA LEU A 31 1.24 -13.82 6.02
C LEU A 31 1.36 -15.11 5.19
N ASP A 32 1.22 -14.98 3.87
CA ASP A 32 1.26 -16.11 2.94
C ASP A 32 2.61 -16.85 2.92
N ASP A 33 3.70 -16.18 3.31
CA ASP A 33 5.05 -16.75 3.45
C ASP A 33 5.28 -17.44 4.82
N GLY A 34 4.25 -17.52 5.66
CA GLY A 34 4.29 -18.13 6.98
C GLY A 34 4.77 -17.21 8.10
N VAL A 35 5.11 -15.94 7.81
CA VAL A 35 5.50 -14.97 8.83
C VAL A 35 4.27 -14.52 9.61
N VAL A 36 4.39 -14.42 10.94
CA VAL A 36 3.33 -13.88 11.81
C VAL A 36 3.67 -12.46 12.22
N ILE A 37 2.78 -11.52 11.91
CA ILE A 37 2.82 -10.14 12.44
C ILE A 37 2.06 -10.12 13.77
N PRO A 38 2.72 -9.83 14.91
CA PRO A 38 2.05 -9.84 16.20
C PRO A 38 1.01 -8.71 16.37
N SER A 39 0.00 -8.97 17.20
CA SER A 39 -0.90 -7.95 17.73
C SER A 39 -0.13 -6.83 18.46
N GLY A 40 -0.61 -5.60 18.33
CA GLY A 40 0.03 -4.37 18.82
C GLY A 40 1.10 -3.81 17.89
N THR A 41 1.39 -4.45 16.76
CA THR A 41 2.34 -3.92 15.76
C THR A 41 1.74 -2.74 15.01
N ASN A 42 2.53 -1.67 14.85
CA ASN A 42 2.19 -0.56 13.95
C ASN A 42 2.71 -0.86 12.54
N ALA A 43 1.82 -1.26 11.64
CA ALA A 43 2.12 -1.52 10.24
C ALA A 43 2.02 -0.22 9.42
N PHE A 44 3.02 0.02 8.56
CA PHE A 44 3.03 1.14 7.63
C PHE A 44 2.93 0.63 6.19
N ILE A 45 1.93 1.09 5.47
CA ILE A 45 1.74 0.82 4.04
C ILE A 45 2.10 2.10 3.31
N MET A 46 3.04 2.04 2.37
CA MET A 46 3.55 3.22 1.68
C MET A 46 3.24 3.16 0.18
N PRO A 47 2.01 3.52 -0.26
CA PRO A 47 1.65 3.54 -1.67
C PRO A 47 2.65 4.33 -2.53
N TYR A 48 3.23 5.40 -1.99
CA TYR A 48 4.25 6.17 -2.69
C TYR A 48 5.43 5.32 -3.17
N MET A 49 5.88 4.37 -2.34
CA MET A 49 6.96 3.44 -2.67
C MET A 49 6.45 2.26 -3.50
N ILE A 50 5.35 1.62 -3.07
CA ILE A 50 4.79 0.43 -3.72
C ILE A 50 4.42 0.71 -5.18
N HIS A 51 3.81 1.87 -5.47
CA HIS A 51 3.43 2.26 -6.82
C HIS A 51 4.62 2.57 -7.76
N ARG A 52 5.86 2.57 -7.24
CA ARG A 52 7.11 2.80 -7.97
C ARG A 52 8.00 1.56 -8.06
N ASP A 53 7.55 0.43 -7.54
CA ASP A 53 8.26 -0.84 -7.67
C ASP A 53 8.37 -1.22 -9.16
N PRO A 54 9.58 -1.41 -9.71
CA PRO A 54 9.74 -1.78 -11.12
C PRO A 54 9.31 -3.22 -11.44
N GLU A 55 9.14 -4.08 -10.44
CA GLU A 55 8.76 -5.49 -10.63
C GLU A 55 7.24 -5.71 -10.68
N VAL A 56 6.44 -4.63 -10.62
CA VAL A 56 4.97 -4.62 -10.66
C VAL A 56 4.47 -3.75 -11.81
#